data_AF-A0A1F9VCJ0-F1
#
_entry.id   AF-A0A1F9VCJ0-F1
#
_cell.length_a   1.000
_cell.length_b   1.000
_cell.length_c   1.000
_cell.angle_alpha   90.00
_cell.angle_beta   90.00
_cell.angle_gamma   90.00
#
_symmetry.space_group_name_H-M   'P 1'
#
loop_
_entity.id
_entity.type
_entity.pdbx_description
1 polymer ?
#
loop_
_entity_poly.entity_id
_entity_poly.type
_entity_poly.pdbx_seq_one_letter_code
_entity_poly.pdbx_strand_id
1 'polypeptide(L)'
;MENIQELKPLQEKVKIRGLVRIAGWIFSSWGSIVGIAGIYHAFFGEPEANYYSPEKWDFVTQEQWLRWSGFEITYGMACIGMALLCWEYAKILPEWIVREKKEIADFLK
;
A
#
# COMPACT_ATOMS: atom_id res chain seq x y z
N MET A 1 6.96 35.41 40.58
CA MET A 1 6.97 33.94 40.80
C MET A 1 5.77 33.40 40.06
N GLU A 2 5.94 33.21 38.75
CA GLU A 2 4.87 32.73 37.88
C GLU A 2 4.55 31.28 38.22
N ASN A 3 3.25 31.06 38.31
CA ASN A 3 2.61 29.80 38.61
C ASN A 3 2.92 28.81 37.49
N ILE A 4 3.95 27.97 37.67
CA ILE A 4 4.20 26.79 36.83
C ILE A 4 3.14 25.75 37.22
N GLN A 5 1.91 26.07 36.85
CA GLN A 5 0.76 25.21 36.97
C GLN A 5 0.99 24.08 35.99
N GLU A 6 1.25 22.88 36.54
CA GLU A 6 1.31 21.58 35.87
C GLU A 6 0.69 21.59 34.46
N LEU A 7 1.52 21.80 33.42
CA LEU A 7 1.12 21.50 32.06
C LEU A 7 1.00 19.97 31.97
N LYS A 8 -0.18 19.45 32.33
CA LYS A 8 -0.54 18.05 32.10
C LYS A 8 -0.29 17.78 30.61
N PRO A 9 0.54 16.79 30.25
CA PRO A 9 0.76 16.49 28.85
C PRO A 9 -0.59 16.19 28.22
N LEU A 10 -0.95 16.95 27.17
CA LEU A 10 -2.17 16.72 26.43
C LEU A 10 -2.09 15.30 25.84
N GLN A 11 -2.95 14.41 26.32
CA GLN A 11 -2.99 13.03 25.85
C GLN A 11 -3.93 12.91 24.65
N GLU A 12 -3.44 12.32 23.55
CA GLU A 12 -4.24 12.01 22.36
C GLU A 12 -4.54 10.51 22.27
N LYS A 13 -5.78 10.17 21.89
CA LYS A 13 -6.20 8.79 21.64
C LYS A 13 -6.14 8.51 20.15
N VAL A 14 -5.26 7.58 19.74
CA VAL A 14 -5.08 7.20 18.34
C VAL A 14 -5.67 5.81 18.09
N LYS A 15 -6.52 5.68 17.06
CA LYS A 15 -7.19 4.43 16.70
C LYS A 15 -6.32 3.58 15.76
N ILE A 16 -5.41 2.81 16.34
CA ILE A 16 -4.34 2.12 15.57
C ILE A 16 -4.84 0.86 14.87
N ARG A 17 -5.74 0.09 15.49
CA ARG A 17 -6.31 -1.10 14.83
C ARG A 17 -7.07 -0.74 13.55
N GLY A 18 -7.81 0.36 13.58
CA GLY A 18 -8.52 0.88 12.42
C GLY A 18 -7.58 1.23 11.27
N LEU A 19 -6.45 1.87 11.57
CA LEU A 19 -5.44 2.25 10.59
C LEU A 19 -4.87 1.03 9.86
N VAL A 20 -4.49 -0.01 10.62
CA VAL A 20 -3.93 -1.24 10.03
C VAL A 20 -4.97 -1.97 9.18
N ARG A 21 -6.24 -2.00 9.59
CA ARG A 21 -7.32 -2.59 8.78
C ARG A 21 -7.54 -1.84 7.48
N ILE A 22 -7.53 -0.50 7.50
CA ILE A 22 -7.68 0.33 6.31
C ILE A 22 -6.49 0.11 5.36
N ALA A 23 -5.27 0.07 5.89
CA ALA A 23 -4.09 -0.26 5.10
C ALA A 23 -4.22 -1.65 4.44
N GLY A 24 -4.69 -2.66 5.19
CA GLY A 24 -4.97 -3.99 4.64
C GLY A 24 -5.97 -3.97 3.50
N TRP A 25 -7.06 -3.21 3.62
CA TRP A 25 -8.03 -3.04 2.53
C TRP A 25 -7.43 -2.37 1.29
N ILE A 26 -6.62 -1.32 1.47
CA ILE A 26 -5.95 -0.64 0.35
C ILE A 26 -5.02 -1.63 -0.37
N PHE A 27 -4.17 -2.35 0.37
CA PHE A 27 -3.25 -3.33 -0.21
C PHE A 27 -3.98 -4.48 -0.90
N SER A 28 -5.06 -4.99 -0.32
CA SER A 28 -5.85 -6.08 -0.90
C SER A 28 -6.51 -5.65 -2.21
N SER A 29 -7.18 -4.49 -2.21
CA SER A 29 -7.87 -3.98 -3.39
C SER A 29 -6.87 -3.67 -4.51
N TRP A 30 -5.80 -2.94 -4.20
CA TRP A 30 -4.78 -2.59 -5.17
C TRP A 30 -4.04 -3.81 -5.71
N GLY A 31 -3.60 -4.69 -4.81
CA GLY A 31 -2.90 -5.92 -5.17
C GLY A 31 -3.75 -6.85 -6.04
N SER A 32 -5.06 -6.93 -5.78
CA SER A 32 -5.97 -7.72 -6.62
C SER A 32 -6.12 -7.11 -8.01
N ILE A 33 -6.30 -5.79 -8.11
CA ILE A 33 -6.43 -5.11 -9.40
C ILE A 33 -5.18 -5.32 -10.25
N VAL A 34 -3.99 -5.06 -9.69
CA VAL A 34 -2.72 -5.19 -10.42
C VAL A 34 -2.41 -6.66 -10.73
N GLY A 35 -2.66 -7.57 -9.80
CA GLY A 35 -2.44 -9.00 -10.03
C GLY A 35 -3.33 -9.56 -11.13
N ILE A 36 -4.62 -9.21 -11.15
CA ILE A 36 -5.55 -9.62 -12.22
C ILE A 36 -5.15 -8.98 -13.55
N ALA A 37 -4.76 -7.70 -13.58
CA ALA A 37 -4.27 -7.04 -14.78
C ALA A 37 -3.04 -7.75 -15.34
N GLY A 38 -2.08 -8.10 -14.49
CA GLY A 38 -0.89 -8.86 -14.89
C GLY A 38 -1.23 -10.24 -15.47
N ILE A 39 -2.18 -10.98 -14.86
CA ILE A 39 -2.67 -12.25 -15.42
C ILE A 39 -3.29 -12.01 -16.80
N TYR A 40 -4.14 -10.99 -16.95
CA TYR A 40 -4.74 -10.65 -18.23
C TYR A 40 -3.67 -10.32 -19.29
N HIS A 41 -2.67 -9.52 -18.94
CA HIS A 41 -1.56 -9.19 -19.83
C HIS A 41 -0.74 -10.42 -20.23
N ALA A 42 -0.53 -11.38 -19.32
CA ALA A 42 0.24 -12.59 -19.61
C ALA A 42 -0.45 -13.52 -20.62
N PHE A 43 -1.78 -13.62 -20.60
CA PHE A 43 -2.54 -14.59 -21.42
C PHE A 43 -3.27 -13.99 -22.63
N PHE A 44 -3.74 -12.75 -22.51
CA PHE A 44 -4.67 -12.15 -23.48
C PHE A 44 -4.24 -10.75 -23.95
N GLY A 45 -3.31 -10.10 -23.25
CA GLY A 45 -2.90 -8.73 -23.56
C GLY A 45 -1.76 -8.62 -24.57
N GLU A 46 -1.71 -7.47 -25.21
CA GLU A 46 -0.61 -7.01 -26.05
C GLU A 46 -0.35 -5.53 -25.70
N PRO A 47 0.91 -5.06 -25.69
CA PRO A 47 1.20 -3.66 -25.40
C PRO A 47 0.63 -2.76 -26.50
N GLU A 48 0.02 -1.64 -26.09
CA GLU A 48 -0.64 -0.70 -27.01
C GLU A 48 0.28 -0.21 -28.14
N ALA A 49 1.59 -0.09 -27.86
CA ALA A 49 2.58 0.27 -28.86
C ALA A 49 2.55 -0.66 -30.08
N ASN A 50 2.37 -1.98 -29.87
CA ASN A 50 2.35 -2.97 -30.95
C ASN A 50 1.05 -2.94 -31.77
N TYR A 51 0.00 -2.24 -31.34
CA TYR A 51 -1.16 -2.01 -32.20
C TYR A 51 -0.85 -1.13 -33.41
N TYR A 52 0.24 -0.35 -33.32
CA TYR A 52 0.70 0.55 -34.37
C TYR A 52 1.94 0.04 -35.08
N SER A 53 2.46 -1.15 -34.75
CA SER A 53 3.62 -1.70 -35.43
C SER A 53 3.25 -2.35 -36.77
N PRO A 54 4.12 -2.26 -37.79
CA PRO A 54 3.91 -2.95 -39.06
C PRO A 54 3.83 -4.47 -38.91
N GLU A 55 4.62 -5.01 -37.98
CA GLU A 55 4.65 -6.43 -37.64
C GLU A 55 4.30 -6.67 -36.17
N LYS A 56 3.85 -7.88 -35.84
CA LYS A 56 3.50 -8.22 -34.46
C LYS A 56 4.76 -8.31 -33.60
N TRP A 57 4.76 -7.67 -32.43
CA TRP A 57 5.88 -7.65 -31.47
C TRP A 57 7.14 -6.90 -31.93
N ASP A 58 7.00 -5.91 -32.81
CA ASP A 58 8.12 -5.15 -33.37
C ASP A 58 8.70 -4.12 -32.38
N PHE A 59 7.85 -3.41 -31.63
CA PHE A 59 8.32 -2.40 -30.65
C PHE A 59 8.65 -3.01 -29.30
N VAL A 60 7.67 -3.69 -28.70
CA VAL A 60 7.84 -4.42 -27.44
C VAL A 60 7.80 -5.89 -27.78
N THR A 61 8.87 -6.61 -27.45
CA THR A 61 8.95 -8.04 -27.70
C THR A 61 8.04 -8.82 -26.75
N GLN A 62 7.63 -10.02 -27.15
CA GLN A 62 6.82 -10.91 -26.30
C GLN A 62 7.54 -11.22 -24.98
N GLU A 63 8.87 -11.39 -24.99
CA GLU A 63 9.63 -11.65 -23.76
C GLU A 63 9.59 -10.44 -22.80
N GLN A 64 9.75 -9.22 -23.30
CA GLN A 64 9.63 -8.00 -22.50
C GLN A 64 8.22 -7.87 -21.90
N TRP A 65 7.19 -8.19 -22.67
CA TRP A 65 5.80 -8.17 -22.22
C TRP A 65 5.50 -9.22 -21.14
N LEU A 66 6.04 -10.43 -21.30
CA LEU A 66 5.91 -11.49 -20.28
C LEU A 66 6.66 -11.13 -18.99
N ARG A 67 7.81 -10.46 -19.08
CA ARG A 67 8.52 -9.94 -17.90
C ARG A 67 7.71 -8.85 -17.19
N TRP A 68 7.08 -7.95 -17.95
CA TRP A 68 6.22 -6.90 -17.41
C TRP A 68 5.00 -7.48 -16.68
N SER A 69 4.25 -8.37 -17.33
CA SER A 69 3.11 -9.04 -16.72
C SER A 69 3.51 -9.89 -15.51
N GLY A 70 4.65 -10.59 -15.59
CA GLY A 70 5.22 -11.31 -14.44
C GLY A 70 5.53 -10.40 -13.24
N PHE A 71 6.04 -9.19 -13.50
CA PHE A 71 6.23 -8.18 -12.46
C PHE A 71 4.89 -7.74 -11.84
N GLU A 72 3.87 -7.42 -12.65
CA GLU A 72 2.55 -7.02 -12.16
C GLU A 72 1.91 -8.11 -11.28
N ILE A 73 2.00 -9.37 -11.70
CA ILE A 73 1.51 -10.52 -10.93
C ILE A 73 2.25 -10.61 -9.59
N THR A 74 3.58 -10.57 -9.62
CA THR A 74 4.40 -10.71 -8.41
C THR A 74 4.16 -9.55 -7.44
N TYR A 75 4.08 -8.33 -7.95
CA TYR A 75 3.76 -7.14 -7.16
C TYR A 75 2.36 -7.24 -6.54
N GLY A 76 1.35 -7.61 -7.33
CA GLY A 76 -0.02 -7.79 -6.85
C GLY A 76 -0.10 -8.82 -5.72
N MET A 77 0.58 -9.96 -5.90
CA MET A 77 0.69 -11.01 -4.87
C MET A 77 1.41 -10.52 -3.61
N ALA A 78 2.48 -9.73 -3.74
CA ALA A 78 3.17 -9.12 -2.61
C ALA A 78 2.25 -8.17 -1.84
N CYS A 79 1.46 -7.34 -2.53
CA CYS A 79 0.46 -6.48 -1.90
C CYS A 79 -0.62 -7.28 -1.16
N ILE A 80 -1.14 -8.35 -1.76
CA ILE A 80 -2.09 -9.25 -1.08
C ILE A 80 -1.45 -9.88 0.16
N GLY A 81 -0.20 -10.34 0.07
CA GLY A 81 0.56 -10.83 1.21
C GLY A 81 0.66 -9.80 2.34
N MET A 82 0.96 -8.53 2.01
CA MET A 82 0.97 -7.43 2.97
C MET A 82 -0.41 -7.18 3.58
N ALA A 83 -1.49 -7.27 2.81
CA ALA A 83 -2.85 -7.14 3.32
C ALA A 83 -3.18 -8.20 4.37
N LEU A 84 -2.82 -9.46 4.10
CA LEU A 84 -2.97 -10.57 5.04
C LEU A 84 -2.18 -10.32 6.33
N LEU A 85 -0.92 -9.88 6.20
CA LEU A 85 -0.10 -9.51 7.36
C LEU A 85 -0.73 -8.38 8.17
N CYS A 86 -1.27 -7.35 7.52
CA CYS A 86 -1.99 -6.27 8.20
C CYS A 86 -3.20 -6.81 8.97
N TRP A 87 -4.00 -7.69 8.38
CA TRP A 87 -5.17 -8.23 9.07
C TRP A 87 -4.83 -9.16 10.24
N GLU A 88 -3.79 -9.99 10.10
CA GLU A 88 -3.29 -10.80 11.22
C GLU A 88 -2.75 -9.91 12.34
N TYR A 89 -1.96 -8.89 11.99
CA TYR A 89 -1.41 -7.95 12.96
C TYR A 89 -2.50 -7.13 13.67
N ALA A 90 -3.59 -6.79 12.96
CA ALA A 90 -4.72 -6.08 13.53
C ALA A 90 -5.45 -6.89 14.63
N LYS A 91 -5.35 -8.23 14.66
CA LYS A 91 -5.93 -9.07 15.73
C LYS A 91 -5.21 -8.87 17.07
N ILE A 92 -3.91 -8.57 17.03
CA ILE A 92 -3.06 -8.43 18.21
C ILE A 92 -3.09 -6.99 18.75
N LEU A 93 -3.31 -6.01 17.88
CA LEU A 93 -3.27 -4.59 18.25
C LEU A 93 -4.44 -4.16 19.14
N PRO A 94 -4.22 -3.27 20.12
CA PRO A 94 -5.30 -2.63 20.86
C PRO A 94 -6.07 -1.65 19.94
N GLU A 95 -7.34 -1.42 20.27
CA GLU A 95 -8.19 -0.48 19.52
C GLU A 95 -7.64 0.96 19.59
N TRP A 96 -7.11 1.34 20.76
CA TRP A 96 -6.64 2.68 21.08
C TRP A 96 -5.25 2.63 21.71
N ILE A 97 -4.39 3.58 21.37
CA ILE A 97 -3.21 3.91 22.15
C ILE A 97 -3.29 5.37 22.57
N VAL A 98 -2.93 5.63 23.82
CA VAL A 98 -2.78 6.98 24.35
C VAL A 98 -1.35 7.42 24.11
N ARG A 99 -1.16 8.53 23.39
CA ARG A 99 0.14 9.16 23.18
C ARG A 99 0.16 10.55 23.80
N GLU A 100 1.34 10.98 24.25
CA GLU A 100 1.57 12.38 24.58
C GLU A 100 1.62 13.19 23.29
N LYS A 101 0.81 14.24 23.22
CA LYS A 101 0.79 15.17 22.11
C LYS A 101 2.08 15.99 22.13
N LYS A 102 3.04 15.63 21.28
CA LYS A 102 4.19 16.51 21.01
C LYS A 102 3.65 17.77 20.35
N GLU A 103 3.84 18.92 20.98
CA GLU A 103 3.47 20.19 20.37
C GLU A 103 4.30 20.39 19.10
N ILE A 104 3.63 20.77 18.01
CA ILE A 104 4.21 20.96 16.68
C ILE A 104 5.39 21.97 16.71
N ALA A 105 5.44 22.83 17.72
CA ALA A 105 6.53 23.78 17.96
C ALA A 105 7.91 23.12 18.14
N ASP A 106 8.00 21.87 18.62
CA ASP A 106 9.27 21.15 18.77
C ASP A 106 9.81 20.56 17.45
N PHE A 107 9.01 20.52 16.39
CA PHE A 107 9.42 20.01 15.08
C PHE A 107 9.91 21.12 14.12
N LEU A 108 9.67 22.39 14.48
CA LEU A 108 10.04 23.57 13.69
C LEU A 108 11.22 24.37 14.31
N LYS A 109 11.87 23.82 15.34
CA LYS A 109 13.15 24.30 15.88
C LYS A 109 14.28 23.40 15.42
#